data_AF-A0A958N8L1-F1
#
_entry.id   AF-A0A958N8L1-F1
#
_cell.length_a   1.000
_cell.length_b   1.000
_cell.length_c   1.000
_cell.angle_alpha   90.00
_cell.angle_beta   90.00
_cell.angle_gamma   90.00
#
_symmetry.space_group_name_H-M   'P 1'
#
loop_
_entity.id
_entity.type
_entity.pdbx_description
1 polymer ?
#
loop_
_entity_poly.entity_id
_entity_poly.type
_entity_poly.pdbx_seq_one_letter_code
_entity_poly.pdbx_strand_id
1 'polypeptide(L)'
;MLVTLVASNGYSIPESRSLGEDHRASDRKAVIAEGTASVFESDPRTMLQTLDLNDDSPAEDFEGAYKEVVLPEVEFDGSVYRLENKWVKIADLEAPTESPIESSDGSWNFKRGESGFNDVMAFYHLDKNFRYLESIGYKDEKTIPNFPITVDTNGWEGRRGAYLDPVTRQIVLGRGCIDVGEDPDELNHLFFKTVAYGLNPTWGGADVGVIIEGFADYWAGSRGLSSPNGSQFMPNDLFLWSGHGACWLGRKLNAVETHYDKSKTYKVHQKITGGFAEELWSTPIFQSQLILLAQGKPASDMDQIVIESIRGASSKLSMRAMALRMLDVATQLFPGGPHRSILEGQFNKRLILEVPQAELTLATVEFAVSGGGDPQPGKEVTVNFSLLNSGDGAAQNVKVVLVSDNPDINVTVDTAQVGEIAAGDQKSSSNQLKFKVGKGFPCGQNFQLKLKVTYEDFDNHSVDFFAGAMVGTLQSLMVANDTEVEIPDNQSPGAESDIEVGADLVPGLKLEVFIDIRHTYIGDLRIDLTHPSGQVIRLWNASGGQSDDIIGVFPTTLHPYQSLDPLKLKSSKGNWKMNVTDIAGGDIGVLKKWELRLEGLVCK
;
A
#
# COMPACT_ATOMS: atom_id res chain seq x y z
N MET A 1 4.61 -20.94 10.68
CA MET A 1 5.63 -21.77 11.33
C MET A 1 6.41 -20.89 12.30
N LEU A 2 6.60 -21.27 13.57
CA LEU A 2 7.49 -20.55 14.50
C LEU A 2 8.86 -21.23 14.44
N VAL A 3 9.83 -20.65 13.72
CA VAL A 3 11.22 -21.02 13.96
C VAL A 3 11.69 -20.18 15.13
N THR A 4 11.60 -20.74 16.35
CA THR A 4 11.93 -19.98 17.56
C THR A 4 13.43 -19.96 17.75
N LEU A 5 14.03 -18.79 17.94
CA LEU A 5 15.40 -18.70 18.44
C LEU A 5 15.37 -18.91 19.96
N VAL A 6 15.93 -20.01 20.46
CA VAL A 6 16.08 -20.21 21.90
C VAL A 6 17.42 -19.62 22.33
N ALA A 7 17.42 -18.33 22.69
CA ALA A 7 18.52 -17.77 23.46
C ALA A 7 18.36 -18.23 24.92
N SER A 8 19.38 -18.86 25.48
CA SER A 8 19.38 -19.41 26.85
C SER A 8 19.02 -18.33 27.89
N ASN A 9 17.74 -18.21 28.22
CA ASN A 9 17.24 -17.44 29.36
C ASN A 9 15.88 -18.03 29.76
N GLY A 10 15.89 -19.03 30.66
CA GLY A 10 14.68 -19.42 31.37
C GLY A 10 14.40 -20.90 31.61
N TYR A 11 15.25 -21.84 31.18
CA TYR A 11 15.13 -23.23 31.62
C TYR A 11 16.02 -23.47 32.83
N SER A 12 15.39 -23.79 33.97
CA SER A 12 16.06 -24.31 35.15
C SER A 12 16.82 -25.58 34.78
N ILE A 13 18.14 -25.50 34.92
CA ILE A 13 19.11 -26.59 34.79
C ILE A 13 18.68 -27.73 35.72
N PRO A 14 18.36 -28.95 35.23
CA PRO A 14 18.51 -30.13 36.06
C PRO A 14 20.01 -30.29 36.32
N GLU A 15 20.37 -30.36 37.60
CA GLU A 15 21.74 -30.41 38.13
C GLU A 15 22.76 -31.03 37.17
N SER A 16 23.87 -30.30 37.00
CA SER A 16 25.09 -30.74 36.33
C SER A 16 25.44 -32.19 36.68
N ARG A 17 25.13 -33.14 35.80
CA ARG A 17 26.06 -34.25 35.60
C ARG A 17 27.24 -33.67 34.87
N SER A 18 28.31 -33.47 35.63
CA SER A 18 29.68 -33.50 35.14
C SER A 18 29.77 -34.57 34.04
N LEU A 19 29.76 -34.13 32.78
CA LEU A 19 30.41 -34.86 31.71
C LEU A 19 31.89 -34.66 31.98
N GLY A 20 32.42 -35.52 32.85
CA GLY A 20 33.85 -35.72 32.96
C GLY A 20 34.38 -35.99 31.56
N GLU A 21 35.50 -35.36 31.25
CA GLU A 21 36.34 -35.70 30.11
C GLU A 21 36.56 -37.22 30.10
N ASP A 22 35.76 -37.94 29.31
CA ASP A 22 36.14 -39.27 28.83
C ASP A 22 36.51 -39.12 27.36
N HIS A 23 37.64 -38.44 27.14
CA HIS A 23 38.45 -38.65 25.95
C HIS A 23 39.10 -40.05 26.04
N ARG A 24 38.27 -41.09 26.03
CA ARG A 24 38.60 -42.32 25.35
C ARG A 24 37.98 -42.24 23.98
N ALA A 25 38.72 -41.57 23.09
CA ALA A 25 38.66 -41.91 21.68
C ALA A 25 38.87 -43.43 21.60
N SER A 26 37.79 -44.19 21.37
CA SER A 26 37.97 -45.50 20.79
C SER A 26 38.69 -45.25 19.47
N ASP A 27 39.83 -45.90 19.24
CA ASP A 27 40.56 -45.95 17.98
C ASP A 27 39.71 -46.58 16.85
N ARG A 28 38.47 -46.13 16.64
CA ARG A 28 37.70 -46.39 15.45
C ARG A 28 38.24 -45.43 14.41
N LYS A 29 39.02 -45.95 13.46
CA LYS A 29 39.25 -45.25 12.19
C LYS A 29 37.90 -45.19 11.49
N ALA A 30 37.10 -44.17 11.77
CA ALA A 30 35.98 -43.80 10.94
C ALA A 30 36.50 -43.56 9.53
N VAL A 31 36.00 -44.33 8.56
CA VAL A 31 36.33 -44.19 7.14
C VAL A 31 35.16 -43.48 6.48
N ILE A 32 35.44 -42.55 5.56
CA ILE A 32 34.41 -41.94 4.73
C ILE A 32 34.04 -42.92 3.61
N ALA A 33 32.76 -43.19 3.46
CA ALA A 33 32.21 -44.06 2.42
C ALA A 33 31.14 -43.32 1.60
N GLU A 34 30.80 -43.88 0.44
CA GLU A 34 29.65 -43.46 -0.37
C GLU A 34 28.40 -44.23 0.08
N GLY A 35 27.25 -43.57 0.09
CA GLY A 35 25.95 -44.17 0.36
C GLY A 35 24.90 -43.79 -0.68
N THR A 36 23.70 -44.37 -0.57
CA THR A 36 22.55 -44.07 -1.43
C THR A 36 21.31 -43.81 -0.59
N ALA A 37 20.42 -42.97 -1.06
CA ALA A 37 19.17 -42.70 -0.35
C ALA A 37 18.04 -42.24 -1.26
N SER A 38 16.81 -42.35 -0.77
CA SER A 38 15.60 -41.82 -1.41
C SER A 38 15.22 -40.49 -0.74
N VAL A 39 15.07 -39.42 -1.52
CA VAL A 39 14.78 -38.06 -1.03
C VAL A 39 13.72 -37.36 -1.87
N PHE A 40 13.13 -36.30 -1.32
CA PHE A 40 12.54 -35.22 -2.11
C PHE A 40 13.64 -34.21 -2.46
N GLU A 41 14.05 -34.16 -3.74
CA GLU A 41 15.07 -33.19 -4.17
C GLU A 41 14.54 -31.75 -4.20
N SER A 42 13.27 -31.59 -4.57
CA SER A 42 12.45 -30.40 -4.38
C SER A 42 11.22 -30.82 -3.60
N ASP A 43 10.54 -29.90 -2.94
CA ASP A 43 9.32 -30.22 -2.21
C ASP A 43 8.31 -30.95 -3.13
N PRO A 44 7.52 -31.90 -2.60
CA PRO A 44 6.71 -32.79 -3.43
C PRO A 44 5.65 -32.05 -4.27
N ARG A 45 5.13 -30.91 -3.81
CA ARG A 45 4.16 -30.11 -4.58
C ARG A 45 4.82 -29.44 -5.78
N THR A 46 6.02 -28.90 -5.61
CA THR A 46 6.83 -28.35 -6.72
C THR A 46 7.27 -29.44 -7.68
N MET A 47 7.78 -30.56 -7.16
CA MET A 47 8.27 -31.66 -7.97
C MET A 47 7.17 -32.25 -8.86
N LEU A 48 5.95 -32.38 -8.33
CA LEU A 48 4.78 -32.91 -9.03
C LEU A 48 3.92 -31.83 -9.70
N GLN A 49 4.28 -30.55 -9.55
CA GLN A 49 3.55 -29.38 -10.08
C GLN A 49 2.05 -29.40 -9.73
N THR A 50 1.74 -29.68 -8.47
CA THR A 50 0.36 -29.75 -7.95
C THR A 50 0.24 -29.13 -6.56
N LEU A 51 -0.93 -28.56 -6.26
CA LEU A 51 -1.30 -28.08 -4.93
C LEU A 51 -2.21 -29.04 -4.17
N ASP A 52 -2.61 -30.15 -4.80
CA ASP A 52 -3.63 -31.05 -4.24
C ASP A 52 -3.07 -32.00 -3.17
N LEU A 53 -1.74 -32.14 -3.10
CA LEU A 53 -1.09 -32.94 -2.06
C LEU A 53 -1.30 -32.31 -0.69
N ASN A 54 -1.65 -33.13 0.29
CA ASN A 54 -1.75 -32.75 1.69
C ASN A 54 -1.08 -33.81 2.57
N ASP A 55 -0.91 -33.51 3.85
CA ASP A 55 -0.17 -34.36 4.80
C ASP A 55 -0.71 -35.81 4.85
N ASP A 56 -2.03 -35.96 4.73
CA ASP A 56 -2.75 -37.24 4.76
C ASP A 56 -2.96 -37.86 3.37
N SER A 57 -2.33 -37.32 2.32
CA SER A 57 -2.43 -37.88 0.96
C SER A 57 -1.91 -39.32 0.92
N PRO A 58 -2.53 -40.21 0.10
CA PRO A 58 -2.04 -41.57 -0.12
C PRO A 58 -0.57 -41.62 -0.55
N ALA A 59 0.17 -42.64 -0.08
CA ALA A 59 1.61 -42.76 -0.35
C ALA A 59 1.92 -42.82 -1.86
N GLU A 60 1.04 -43.43 -2.66
CA GLU A 60 1.16 -43.52 -4.12
C GLU A 60 1.18 -42.15 -4.83
N ASP A 61 0.55 -41.12 -4.23
CA ASP A 61 0.51 -39.77 -4.80
C ASP A 61 1.89 -39.09 -4.76
N PHE A 62 2.80 -39.57 -3.90
CA PHE A 62 4.16 -39.05 -3.75
C PHE A 62 5.19 -39.80 -4.60
N GLU A 63 4.83 -40.91 -5.27
CA GLU A 63 5.82 -41.77 -5.95
C GLU A 63 6.65 -41.01 -7.00
N GLY A 64 6.05 -40.07 -7.72
CA GLY A 64 6.76 -39.24 -8.70
C GLY A 64 7.65 -38.16 -8.09
N ALA A 65 7.55 -37.89 -6.78
CA ALA A 65 8.35 -36.88 -6.09
C ALA A 65 9.70 -37.43 -5.60
N TYR A 66 9.82 -38.74 -5.38
CA TYR A 66 11.06 -39.34 -4.88
C TYR A 66 12.17 -39.35 -5.93
N LYS A 67 13.40 -39.16 -5.44
CA LYS A 67 14.64 -39.28 -6.20
C LYS A 67 15.64 -40.11 -5.42
N GLU A 68 16.22 -41.09 -6.10
CA GLU A 68 17.41 -41.77 -5.60
C GLU A 68 18.62 -40.85 -5.81
N VAL A 69 19.39 -40.66 -4.74
CA VAL A 69 20.58 -39.80 -4.73
C VAL A 69 21.76 -40.55 -4.13
N VAL A 70 22.96 -40.09 -4.50
CA VAL A 70 24.21 -40.52 -3.89
C VAL A 70 24.53 -39.59 -2.73
N LEU A 71 24.88 -40.18 -1.59
CA LEU A 71 25.46 -39.50 -0.44
C LEU A 71 26.99 -39.63 -0.54
N PRO A 72 27.73 -38.58 -0.96
CA PRO A 72 29.14 -38.74 -1.33
C PRO A 72 30.05 -39.10 -0.16
N GLU A 73 29.69 -38.66 1.05
CA GLU A 73 30.49 -38.85 2.25
C GLU A 73 29.56 -39.15 3.44
N VAL A 74 29.59 -40.39 3.92
CA VAL A 74 28.98 -40.87 5.16
C VAL A 74 30.03 -41.59 6.01
N GLU A 75 29.82 -41.66 7.33
CA GLU A 75 30.71 -42.36 8.23
C GLU A 75 30.50 -43.87 8.11
N PHE A 76 31.59 -44.64 7.98
CA PHE A 76 31.59 -46.09 8.08
C PHE A 76 32.65 -46.56 9.08
N ASP A 77 32.23 -47.32 10.09
CA ASP A 77 33.13 -47.82 11.15
C ASP A 77 33.73 -49.21 10.88
N GLY A 78 33.49 -49.76 9.69
CA GLY A 78 33.86 -51.13 9.32
C GLY A 78 32.72 -52.13 9.45
N SER A 79 31.60 -51.74 10.07
CA SER A 79 30.41 -52.58 10.22
C SER A 79 29.10 -51.85 9.91
N VAL A 80 29.02 -50.57 10.25
CA VAL A 80 27.79 -49.78 10.17
C VAL A 80 28.08 -48.43 9.53
N TYR A 81 27.14 -48.00 8.69
CA TYR A 81 27.08 -46.69 8.06
C TYR A 81 26.21 -45.74 8.88
N ARG A 82 26.66 -44.50 9.07
CA ARG A 82 25.94 -43.43 9.77
C ARG A 82 25.85 -42.18 8.91
N LEU A 83 24.73 -41.46 9.03
CA LEU A 83 24.51 -40.15 8.41
C LEU A 83 25.31 -39.07 9.16
N GLU A 84 26.63 -39.17 9.03
CA GLU A 84 27.62 -38.28 9.63
C GLU A 84 28.76 -38.01 8.65
N ASN A 85 29.16 -36.75 8.53
CA ASN A 85 30.37 -36.33 7.84
C ASN A 85 30.98 -35.09 8.50
N LYS A 86 31.95 -34.44 7.84
CA LYS A 86 32.64 -33.26 8.41
C LYS A 86 31.72 -32.08 8.73
N TRP A 87 30.50 -32.04 8.15
CA TRP A 87 29.57 -30.93 8.25
C TRP A 87 28.24 -31.25 8.92
N VAL A 88 27.76 -32.48 8.82
CA VAL A 88 26.42 -32.84 9.30
C VAL A 88 26.50 -34.12 10.10
N LYS A 89 25.81 -34.14 11.23
CA LYS A 89 25.63 -35.31 12.08
C LYS A 89 24.17 -35.42 12.49
N ILE A 90 23.53 -36.53 12.16
CA ILE A 90 22.20 -36.84 12.72
C ILE A 90 22.36 -37.43 14.12
N ALA A 91 21.66 -36.87 15.10
CA ALA A 91 21.73 -37.28 16.51
C ALA A 91 20.40 -37.05 17.22
N ASP A 92 20.08 -37.92 18.17
CA ASP A 92 19.01 -37.71 19.15
C ASP A 92 19.51 -36.76 20.23
N LEU A 93 18.89 -35.60 20.38
CA LEU A 93 19.31 -34.55 21.32
C LEU A 93 18.30 -34.36 22.45
N GLU A 94 17.01 -34.42 22.12
CA GLU A 94 15.94 -34.23 23.07
C GLU A 94 14.69 -35.07 22.74
N ALA A 95 13.64 -34.94 23.55
CA ALA A 95 12.42 -35.71 23.34
C ALA A 95 11.63 -35.19 22.12
N PRO A 96 10.92 -36.07 21.37
CA PRO A 96 10.83 -37.52 21.56
C PRO A 96 12.10 -38.30 21.17
N THR A 97 12.60 -39.12 22.10
CA THR A 97 13.82 -39.90 21.88
C THR A 97 13.64 -40.91 20.75
N GLU A 98 14.40 -40.75 19.67
CA GLU A 98 14.50 -41.69 18.56
C GLU A 98 15.96 -41.81 18.10
N SER A 99 16.52 -43.02 18.13
CA SER A 99 17.91 -43.21 17.73
C SER A 99 18.09 -42.93 16.22
N PRO A 100 19.15 -42.21 15.81
CA PRO A 100 19.47 -41.98 14.41
C PRO A 100 19.52 -43.28 13.61
N ILE A 101 19.01 -43.25 12.39
CA ILE A 101 18.99 -44.44 11.55
C ILE A 101 20.39 -44.84 11.07
N GLU A 102 20.76 -46.09 11.32
CA GLU A 102 22.01 -46.71 10.86
C GLU A 102 21.74 -47.66 9.67
N SER A 103 22.72 -47.82 8.78
CA SER A 103 22.62 -48.75 7.65
C SER A 103 23.75 -49.78 7.66
N SER A 104 23.47 -51.00 7.20
CA SER A 104 24.47 -52.08 7.11
C SER A 104 25.11 -52.22 5.73
N ASP A 105 24.47 -51.65 4.70
CA ASP A 105 24.87 -51.73 3.29
C ASP A 105 25.12 -50.36 2.64
N GLY A 106 24.94 -49.27 3.40
CA GLY A 106 25.09 -47.91 2.91
C GLY A 106 23.89 -47.40 2.13
N SER A 107 22.73 -48.07 2.21
CA SER A 107 21.48 -47.64 1.60
C SER A 107 20.47 -47.16 2.65
N TRP A 108 19.82 -46.02 2.38
CA TRP A 108 18.74 -45.44 3.17
C TRP A 108 17.54 -45.08 2.26
N ASN A 109 16.92 -46.09 1.67
CA ASN A 109 15.78 -45.93 0.76
C ASN A 109 14.44 -45.90 1.51
N PHE A 110 14.28 -44.90 2.37
CA PHE A 110 13.04 -44.67 3.11
C PHE A 110 12.04 -43.83 2.31
N LYS A 111 10.76 -43.99 2.64
CA LYS A 111 9.64 -43.17 2.17
C LYS A 111 9.09 -42.32 3.32
N ARG A 112 8.34 -41.28 2.99
CA ARG A 112 7.62 -40.45 3.97
C ARG A 112 6.85 -41.31 4.97
N GLY A 113 6.86 -40.88 6.23
CA GLY A 113 6.26 -41.59 7.35
C GLY A 113 7.14 -42.71 7.95
N GLU A 114 8.23 -43.09 7.30
CA GLU A 114 9.29 -43.90 7.91
C GLU A 114 10.29 -42.96 8.59
N SER A 115 10.69 -43.27 9.83
CA SER A 115 11.52 -42.34 10.61
C SER A 115 12.88 -42.03 9.97
N GLY A 116 13.45 -42.99 9.24
CA GLY A 116 14.70 -42.78 8.50
C GLY A 116 14.59 -41.79 7.33
N PHE A 117 13.39 -41.44 6.86
CA PHE A 117 13.23 -40.49 5.76
C PHE A 117 13.60 -39.07 6.18
N ASN A 118 13.16 -38.64 7.36
CA ASN A 118 13.51 -37.33 7.93
C ASN A 118 15.04 -37.18 8.14
N ASP A 119 15.70 -38.24 8.65
CA ASP A 119 17.16 -38.29 8.85
C ASP A 119 17.92 -38.07 7.53
N VAL A 120 17.55 -38.83 6.50
CA VAL A 120 18.18 -38.75 5.18
C VAL A 120 17.96 -37.37 4.56
N MET A 121 16.74 -36.86 4.61
CA MET A 121 16.39 -35.56 4.03
C MET A 121 17.20 -34.43 4.67
N ALA A 122 17.25 -34.40 6.01
CA ALA A 122 18.05 -33.43 6.74
C ALA A 122 19.54 -33.55 6.39
N PHE A 123 20.10 -34.77 6.39
CA PHE A 123 21.49 -34.99 6.04
C PHE A 123 21.81 -34.53 4.61
N TYR A 124 21.02 -34.97 3.63
CA TYR A 124 21.23 -34.70 2.21
C TYR A 124 21.16 -33.20 1.90
N HIS A 125 20.11 -32.50 2.36
CA HIS A 125 19.95 -31.08 2.02
C HIS A 125 21.00 -30.21 2.69
N LEU A 126 21.38 -30.48 3.93
CA LEU A 126 22.44 -29.73 4.60
C LEU A 126 23.81 -29.99 3.93
N ASP A 127 24.16 -31.25 3.65
CA ASP A 127 25.39 -31.61 2.94
C ASP A 127 25.44 -30.95 1.54
N LYS A 128 24.35 -31.02 0.78
CA LYS A 128 24.23 -30.40 -0.55
C LYS A 128 24.49 -28.90 -0.51
N ASN A 129 24.00 -28.21 0.52
CA ASN A 129 24.25 -26.78 0.67
C ASN A 129 25.71 -26.47 1.04
N PHE A 130 26.34 -27.25 1.92
CA PHE A 130 27.76 -27.08 2.22
C PHE A 130 28.65 -27.32 0.99
N ARG A 131 28.35 -28.35 0.19
CA ARG A 131 29.04 -28.60 -1.09
C ARG A 131 28.81 -27.49 -2.09
N TYR A 132 27.60 -26.95 -2.17
CA TYR A 132 27.32 -25.79 -3.00
C TYR A 132 28.18 -24.59 -2.59
N LEU A 133 28.27 -24.32 -1.30
CA LEU A 133 29.10 -23.25 -0.79
C LEU A 133 30.59 -23.44 -1.12
N GLU A 134 31.13 -24.66 -0.99
CA GLU A 134 32.49 -24.97 -1.45
C GLU A 134 32.64 -24.71 -2.95
N SER A 135 31.63 -25.06 -3.75
CA SER A 135 31.66 -24.91 -5.21
C SER A 135 31.76 -23.44 -5.66
N ILE A 136 31.18 -22.51 -4.89
CA ILE A 136 31.21 -21.06 -5.19
C ILE A 136 32.33 -20.31 -4.47
N GLY A 137 33.26 -21.03 -3.83
CA GLY A 137 34.54 -20.47 -3.35
C GLY A 137 34.72 -20.45 -1.82
N TYR A 138 33.76 -20.91 -1.04
CA TYR A 138 33.85 -20.91 0.42
C TYR A 138 34.29 -22.28 0.95
N LYS A 139 35.60 -22.49 1.11
CA LYS A 139 36.21 -23.82 1.30
C LYS A 139 36.96 -24.04 2.62
N ASP A 140 37.02 -23.03 3.48
CA ASP A 140 37.80 -23.10 4.72
C ASP A 140 37.07 -22.48 5.93
N GLU A 141 37.62 -22.70 7.13
CA GLU A 141 37.05 -22.22 8.41
C GLU A 141 36.93 -20.71 8.54
N LYS A 142 37.61 -19.96 7.65
CA LYS A 142 37.59 -18.50 7.64
C LYS A 142 36.49 -17.99 6.72
N THR A 143 36.08 -18.78 5.73
CA THR A 143 35.10 -18.44 4.71
C THR A 143 33.71 -18.95 5.07
N ILE A 144 33.60 -20.12 5.72
CA ILE A 144 32.36 -20.69 6.25
C ILE A 144 32.57 -21.20 7.67
N PRO A 145 31.51 -21.28 8.49
CA PRO A 145 31.63 -21.90 9.79
C PRO A 145 32.06 -23.39 9.63
N ASN A 146 33.34 -23.72 9.85
CA ASN A 146 33.90 -25.07 9.65
C ASN A 146 33.67 -25.97 10.86
N PHE A 147 32.41 -26.24 11.16
CA PHE A 147 32.05 -27.14 12.24
C PHE A 147 30.82 -27.95 11.86
N PRO A 148 30.69 -29.18 12.38
CA PRO A 148 29.53 -30.00 12.12
C PRO A 148 28.27 -29.39 12.75
N ILE A 149 27.19 -29.31 11.98
CA ILE A 149 25.83 -29.07 12.44
C ILE A 149 25.28 -30.40 12.92
N THR A 150 24.81 -30.44 14.17
CA THR A 150 24.11 -31.62 14.69
C THR A 150 22.61 -31.41 14.52
N VAL A 151 21.92 -32.41 13.97
CA VAL A 151 20.49 -32.33 13.69
C VAL A 151 19.76 -33.44 14.42
N ASP A 152 18.75 -33.05 15.20
CA ASP A 152 17.73 -33.94 15.73
C ASP A 152 16.48 -33.82 14.88
N THR A 153 16.10 -34.90 14.20
CA THR A 153 14.96 -34.92 13.27
C THR A 153 13.64 -35.33 13.92
N ASN A 154 13.66 -35.59 15.23
CA ASN A 154 12.52 -36.04 16.00
C ASN A 154 12.49 -35.41 17.39
N GLY A 155 12.77 -34.10 17.49
CA GLY A 155 12.83 -33.42 18.77
C GLY A 155 11.63 -32.53 19.05
N TRP A 156 11.87 -31.54 19.91
CA TRP A 156 10.93 -30.49 20.29
C TRP A 156 9.55 -30.97 20.73
N GLU A 157 9.48 -32.08 21.46
CA GLU A 157 8.25 -32.71 21.93
C GLU A 157 7.25 -33.03 20.79
N GLY A 158 7.73 -33.19 19.55
CA GLY A 158 6.88 -33.43 18.38
C GLY A 158 6.06 -32.20 17.96
N ARG A 159 6.44 -31.00 18.39
CA ARG A 159 5.73 -29.76 18.06
C ARG A 159 5.79 -29.45 16.56
N ARG A 160 4.89 -28.58 16.09
CA ARG A 160 4.94 -28.03 14.74
C ARG A 160 6.08 -27.01 14.63
N GLY A 161 7.04 -27.30 13.77
CA GLY A 161 8.15 -26.41 13.41
C GLY A 161 9.51 -26.94 13.86
N ALA A 162 10.52 -26.10 13.75
CA ALA A 162 11.88 -26.40 14.18
C ALA A 162 12.47 -25.23 14.98
N TYR A 163 13.54 -25.48 15.71
CA TYR A 163 14.37 -24.43 16.27
C TYR A 163 15.85 -24.65 15.96
N LEU A 164 16.60 -23.55 16.06
CA LEU A 164 18.05 -23.53 15.95
C LEU A 164 18.60 -22.99 17.28
N ASP A 165 19.50 -23.73 17.90
CA ASP A 165 20.39 -23.19 18.92
C ASP A 165 21.67 -22.69 18.24
N PRO A 166 21.88 -21.36 18.12
CA PRO A 166 23.04 -20.81 17.44
C PRO A 166 24.35 -20.96 18.23
N VAL A 167 24.29 -21.28 19.54
CA VAL A 167 25.46 -21.47 20.40
C VAL A 167 26.02 -22.87 20.22
N THR A 168 25.16 -23.89 20.39
CA THR A 168 25.54 -25.30 20.21
C THR A 168 25.50 -25.73 18.74
N ARG A 169 24.88 -24.93 17.87
CA ARG A 169 24.67 -25.18 16.42
C ARG A 169 23.89 -26.47 16.18
N GLN A 170 22.88 -26.64 17.00
CA GLN A 170 21.94 -27.75 16.92
C GLN A 170 20.67 -27.30 16.22
N ILE A 171 20.26 -28.07 15.23
CA ILE A 171 18.95 -27.94 14.62
C ILE A 171 18.08 -29.03 15.22
N VAL A 172 16.91 -28.66 15.69
CA VAL A 172 15.93 -29.62 16.20
C VAL A 172 14.62 -29.46 15.45
N LEU A 173 14.19 -30.54 14.83
CA LEU A 173 13.01 -30.61 13.97
C LEU A 173 11.88 -31.30 14.73
N GLY A 174 10.73 -30.66 14.76
CA GLY A 174 9.50 -31.28 15.23
C GLY A 174 8.70 -31.89 14.08
N ARG A 175 7.85 -32.87 14.42
CA ARG A 175 7.03 -33.67 13.50
C ARG A 175 5.53 -33.33 13.58
N GLY A 176 5.21 -32.05 13.77
CA GLY A 176 3.83 -31.60 13.99
C GLY A 176 3.19 -30.98 12.74
N CYS A 177 2.06 -31.52 12.27
CA CYS A 177 1.51 -31.29 10.91
C CYS A 177 2.42 -32.02 9.90
N ILE A 178 2.80 -31.36 8.81
CA ILE A 178 3.88 -31.86 7.94
C ILE A 178 5.21 -31.81 8.71
N ASP A 179 5.92 -32.94 8.71
CA ASP A 179 7.26 -33.05 9.28
C ASP A 179 8.22 -32.05 8.63
N VAL A 180 8.90 -31.24 9.46
CA VAL A 180 9.87 -30.26 8.97
C VAL A 180 10.99 -30.92 8.17
N GLY A 181 11.41 -32.11 8.60
CA GLY A 181 12.46 -32.87 7.94
C GLY A 181 12.10 -33.35 6.54
N GLU A 182 10.85 -33.20 6.10
CA GLU A 182 10.41 -33.64 4.78
C GLU A 182 10.23 -32.48 3.79
N ASP A 183 10.38 -31.22 4.22
CA ASP A 183 10.31 -30.05 3.36
C ASP A 183 11.73 -29.49 3.08
N PRO A 184 12.26 -29.65 1.85
CA PRO A 184 13.55 -29.07 1.46
C PRO A 184 13.67 -27.57 1.70
N ASP A 185 12.58 -26.79 1.54
CA ASP A 185 12.63 -25.34 1.74
C ASP A 185 12.91 -25.00 3.20
N GLU A 186 12.32 -25.74 4.14
CA GLU A 186 12.55 -25.53 5.57
C GLU A 186 13.98 -25.92 5.98
N LEU A 187 14.49 -27.03 5.44
CA LEU A 187 15.88 -27.45 5.66
C LEU A 187 16.89 -26.43 5.08
N ASN A 188 16.64 -25.92 3.87
CA ASN A 188 17.46 -24.89 3.25
C ASN A 188 17.42 -23.57 4.05
N HIS A 189 16.25 -23.20 4.56
CA HIS A 189 16.07 -22.02 5.41
C HIS A 189 16.86 -22.17 6.72
N LEU A 190 16.73 -23.31 7.43
CA LEU A 190 17.44 -23.57 8.68
C LEU A 190 18.96 -23.65 8.49
N PHE A 191 19.41 -24.26 7.39
CA PHE A 191 20.81 -24.26 6.98
C PHE A 191 21.35 -22.83 6.90
N PHE A 192 20.67 -21.96 6.15
CA PHE A 192 21.18 -20.60 5.96
C PHE A 192 21.16 -19.77 7.25
N LYS A 193 20.15 -19.94 8.11
CA LYS A 193 20.17 -19.33 9.45
C LYS A 193 21.43 -19.74 10.23
N THR A 194 21.78 -21.03 10.19
CA THR A 194 23.00 -21.55 10.85
C THR A 194 24.27 -20.90 10.29
N VAL A 195 24.36 -20.75 8.97
CA VAL A 195 25.46 -20.02 8.32
C VAL A 195 25.49 -18.55 8.74
N ALA A 196 24.35 -17.86 8.73
CA ALA A 196 24.26 -16.45 9.11
C ALA A 196 24.71 -16.20 10.56
N TYR A 197 24.26 -17.02 11.51
CA TYR A 197 24.73 -16.95 12.90
C TYR A 197 26.21 -17.33 13.04
N GLY A 198 26.71 -18.28 12.25
CA GLY A 198 28.13 -18.62 12.24
C GLY A 198 29.01 -17.48 11.70
N LEU A 199 28.54 -16.75 10.69
CA LEU A 199 29.21 -15.57 10.13
C LEU A 199 29.11 -14.36 11.07
N ASN A 200 28.04 -14.26 11.86
CA ASN A 200 27.84 -13.19 12.82
C ASN A 200 27.12 -13.65 14.10
N PRO A 201 27.86 -14.19 15.09
CA PRO A 201 27.25 -14.77 16.30
C PRO A 201 26.53 -13.77 17.20
N THR A 202 26.79 -12.47 17.00
CA THR A 202 26.19 -11.39 17.81
C THR A 202 24.89 -10.87 17.24
N TRP A 203 24.49 -11.33 16.06
CA TRP A 203 23.23 -10.93 15.44
C TRP A 203 22.03 -11.48 16.21
N GLY A 204 21.09 -10.60 16.54
CA GLY A 204 19.90 -10.95 17.29
C GLY A 204 19.14 -9.69 17.72
N GLY A 205 17.85 -9.84 17.98
CA GLY A 205 16.95 -8.70 18.25
C GLY A 205 16.00 -8.43 17.09
N ALA A 206 15.35 -7.27 17.10
CA ALA A 206 14.17 -7.00 16.30
C ALA A 206 14.42 -7.00 14.77
N ASP A 207 14.81 -5.87 14.17
CA ASP A 207 15.02 -5.80 12.71
C ASP A 207 16.08 -6.79 12.21
N VAL A 208 17.14 -7.02 12.99
CA VAL A 208 18.19 -7.98 12.64
C VAL A 208 17.64 -9.41 12.56
N GLY A 209 16.73 -9.80 13.47
CA GLY A 209 16.06 -11.09 13.38
C GLY A 209 15.24 -11.22 12.10
N VAL A 210 14.50 -10.16 11.74
CA VAL A 210 13.71 -10.12 10.51
C VAL A 210 14.59 -10.22 9.25
N ILE A 211 15.74 -9.54 9.26
CA ILE A 211 16.73 -9.60 8.17
C ILE A 211 17.28 -11.02 8.01
N ILE A 212 17.60 -11.71 9.11
CA ILE A 212 18.10 -13.10 9.07
C ILE A 212 17.06 -14.04 8.49
N GLU A 213 15.80 -13.94 8.93
CA GLU A 213 14.68 -14.70 8.38
C GLU A 213 14.52 -14.43 6.88
N GLY A 214 14.58 -13.17 6.46
CA GLY A 214 14.46 -12.80 5.06
C GLY A 214 15.62 -13.32 4.19
N PHE A 215 16.84 -13.36 4.71
CA PHE A 215 17.96 -14.01 4.00
C PHE A 215 17.78 -15.52 3.90
N ALA A 216 17.28 -16.16 4.96
CA ALA A 216 17.03 -17.59 4.95
C ALA A 216 15.90 -17.97 3.98
N ASP A 217 14.86 -17.14 3.89
CA ASP A 217 13.79 -17.26 2.89
C ASP A 217 14.32 -17.10 1.46
N TYR A 218 15.14 -16.06 1.23
CA TYR A 218 15.83 -15.89 -0.04
C TYR A 218 16.65 -17.14 -0.41
N TRP A 219 17.41 -17.69 0.55
CA TRP A 219 18.28 -18.82 0.31
C TRP A 219 17.48 -20.07 -0.09
N ALA A 220 16.42 -20.37 0.66
CA ALA A 220 15.51 -21.47 0.36
C ALA A 220 14.90 -21.32 -1.04
N GLY A 221 14.36 -20.15 -1.38
CA GLY A 221 13.85 -19.87 -2.73
C GLY A 221 14.92 -20.01 -3.82
N SER A 222 16.13 -19.49 -3.59
CA SER A 222 17.28 -19.60 -4.51
C SER A 222 17.64 -21.06 -4.77
N ARG A 223 17.58 -21.94 -3.76
CA ARG A 223 17.79 -23.39 -3.92
C ARG A 223 16.65 -24.04 -4.69
N GLY A 224 15.41 -23.66 -4.44
CA GLY A 224 14.24 -24.14 -5.20
C GLY A 224 14.34 -23.88 -6.70
N LEU A 225 14.90 -22.73 -7.11
CA LEU A 225 15.12 -22.38 -8.52
C LEU A 225 16.14 -23.26 -9.24
N SER A 226 16.92 -24.07 -8.52
CA SER A 226 17.95 -24.93 -9.14
C SER A 226 17.37 -26.11 -9.93
N SER A 227 16.09 -26.45 -9.73
CA SER A 227 15.40 -27.49 -10.50
C SER A 227 14.52 -26.88 -11.61
N PRO A 228 14.33 -27.59 -12.75
CA PRO A 228 13.45 -27.12 -13.82
C PRO A 228 12.03 -26.80 -13.33
N ASN A 229 11.45 -27.66 -12.49
CA ASN A 229 10.09 -27.47 -11.99
C ASN A 229 10.01 -26.31 -10.99
N GLY A 230 11.00 -26.13 -10.12
CA GLY A 230 11.03 -25.01 -9.18
C GLY A 230 11.10 -23.64 -9.86
N SER A 231 11.72 -23.56 -11.04
CA SER A 231 11.71 -22.31 -11.84
C SER A 231 10.39 -22.03 -12.55
N GLN A 232 9.52 -23.04 -12.71
CA GLN A 232 8.30 -22.96 -13.54
C GLN A 232 7.01 -22.98 -12.73
N PHE A 233 7.00 -23.67 -11.59
CA PHE A 233 5.81 -23.90 -10.78
C PHE A 233 5.90 -23.06 -9.51
N MET A 234 5.11 -21.97 -9.47
CA MET A 234 4.99 -21.08 -8.32
C MET A 234 6.34 -20.62 -7.72
N PRO A 235 7.28 -20.10 -8.53
CA PRO A 235 8.66 -19.81 -8.10
C PRO A 235 8.79 -18.72 -7.03
N ASN A 236 7.69 -18.03 -6.66
CA ASN A 236 7.69 -16.99 -5.64
C ASN A 236 7.02 -17.44 -4.34
N ASP A 237 6.41 -18.62 -4.30
CA ASP A 237 5.75 -19.15 -3.11
C ASP A 237 6.74 -20.10 -2.41
N LEU A 238 7.07 -19.77 -1.16
CA LEU A 238 8.04 -20.51 -0.37
C LEU A 238 7.34 -21.44 0.61
N PHE A 239 7.93 -22.61 0.88
CA PHE A 239 7.36 -23.67 1.73
C PHE A 239 6.05 -24.18 1.10
N LEU A 240 6.09 -24.49 -0.19
CA LEU A 240 4.90 -24.94 -0.89
C LEU A 240 4.34 -26.20 -0.26
N TRP A 241 5.19 -27.12 0.20
CA TRP A 241 4.76 -28.36 0.84
C TRP A 241 4.23 -28.13 2.25
N SER A 242 5.05 -27.64 3.17
CA SER A 242 4.64 -27.45 4.58
C SER A 242 3.63 -26.30 4.77
N GLY A 243 3.61 -25.34 3.85
CA GLY A 243 2.83 -24.12 3.89
C GLY A 243 1.70 -24.08 2.85
N HIS A 244 1.22 -22.85 2.59
CA HIS A 244 0.14 -22.55 1.63
C HIS A 244 -1.08 -23.47 1.76
N GLY A 245 -1.40 -23.87 2.99
CA GLY A 245 -2.40 -24.90 3.28
C GLY A 245 -2.86 -24.88 4.74
N ALA A 246 -3.35 -26.03 5.22
CA ALA A 246 -3.93 -26.14 6.55
C ALA A 246 -2.90 -25.97 7.70
N CYS A 247 -1.62 -26.27 7.45
CA CYS A 247 -0.57 -26.16 8.45
C CYS A 247 -0.22 -24.69 8.76
N TRP A 248 -0.06 -23.84 7.73
CA TRP A 248 0.13 -22.39 7.84
C TRP A 248 0.08 -21.72 6.46
N LEU A 249 0.11 -20.38 6.45
CA LEU A 249 -0.07 -19.57 5.23
C LEU A 249 1.12 -19.59 4.25
N GLY A 250 2.26 -20.18 4.62
CA GLY A 250 3.51 -20.04 3.86
C GLY A 250 4.05 -18.61 3.86
N ARG A 251 5.05 -18.37 3.00
CA ARG A 251 5.64 -17.04 2.74
C ARG A 251 5.78 -16.78 1.24
N LYS A 252 5.92 -15.51 0.89
CA LYS A 252 6.08 -15.05 -0.50
C LYS A 252 7.38 -14.30 -0.70
N LEU A 253 8.04 -14.58 -1.82
CA LEU A 253 9.24 -13.89 -2.29
C LEU A 253 8.91 -12.77 -3.29
N ASN A 254 7.62 -12.47 -3.46
CA ASN A 254 7.08 -11.39 -4.29
C ASN A 254 6.01 -10.56 -3.54
N ALA A 255 6.21 -10.29 -2.25
CA ALA A 255 5.27 -9.53 -1.44
C ALA A 255 5.30 -8.02 -1.78
N VAL A 256 4.89 -7.66 -3.01
CA VAL A 256 5.03 -6.33 -3.63
C VAL A 256 4.15 -5.23 -3.01
N GLU A 257 3.33 -5.55 -2.02
CA GLU A 257 2.55 -4.59 -1.25
C GLU A 257 3.21 -4.21 0.09
N THR A 258 4.28 -4.92 0.48
CA THR A 258 5.01 -4.66 1.73
C THR A 258 5.90 -3.43 1.59
N HIS A 259 5.79 -2.49 2.53
CA HIS A 259 6.58 -1.27 2.55
C HIS A 259 7.22 -1.06 3.92
N TYR A 260 8.52 -0.73 3.91
CA TYR A 260 9.28 -0.44 5.12
C TYR A 260 8.91 0.93 5.67
N ASP A 261 8.72 1.00 6.98
CA ASP A 261 8.42 2.21 7.74
C ASP A 261 9.54 2.42 8.75
N LYS A 262 10.40 3.42 8.49
CA LYS A 262 11.56 3.76 9.33
C LYS A 262 11.21 4.15 10.77
N SER A 263 9.97 4.51 11.05
CA SER A 263 9.51 4.85 12.40
C SER A 263 9.20 3.61 13.24
N LYS A 264 9.15 2.42 12.61
CA LYS A 264 8.82 1.16 13.25
C LYS A 264 10.05 0.30 13.45
N THR A 265 9.89 -0.67 14.34
CA THR A 265 10.81 -1.78 14.53
C THR A 265 10.00 -3.05 14.35
N TYR A 266 10.55 -4.00 13.58
CA TYR A 266 9.84 -5.19 13.16
C TYR A 266 10.27 -6.40 13.98
N LYS A 267 9.31 -7.27 14.30
CA LYS A 267 9.58 -8.56 14.93
C LYS A 267 9.49 -9.68 13.89
N VAL A 268 10.27 -10.73 14.10
CA VAL A 268 10.19 -11.96 13.32
C VAL A 268 8.75 -12.47 13.29
N HIS A 269 8.26 -12.85 12.10
CA HIS A 269 6.89 -13.33 11.83
C HIS A 269 5.78 -12.32 12.12
N GLN A 270 6.12 -11.04 12.30
CA GLN A 270 5.12 -10.01 12.47
C GLN A 270 4.33 -9.84 11.17
N LYS A 271 3.01 -9.97 11.25
CA LYS A 271 2.12 -9.60 10.15
C LYS A 271 2.13 -8.10 9.94
N ILE A 272 2.29 -7.68 8.69
CA ILE A 272 2.28 -6.28 8.25
C ILE A 272 1.30 -6.11 7.08
N THR A 273 1.06 -4.87 6.66
CA THR A 273 0.29 -4.63 5.43
C THR A 273 1.00 -5.30 4.26
N GLY A 274 0.27 -6.12 3.51
CA GLY A 274 0.78 -6.80 2.32
C GLY A 274 1.53 -8.12 2.56
N GLY A 275 1.81 -8.52 3.80
CA GLY A 275 2.61 -9.72 4.05
C GLY A 275 3.14 -9.90 5.48
N PHE A 276 4.31 -10.51 5.60
CA PHE A 276 5.09 -10.67 6.83
C PHE A 276 6.35 -9.79 6.83
N ALA A 277 6.87 -9.47 8.01
CA ALA A 277 8.01 -8.58 8.16
C ALA A 277 9.27 -9.07 7.41
N GLU A 278 9.56 -10.37 7.46
CA GLU A 278 10.70 -10.98 6.74
C GLU A 278 10.59 -10.82 5.21
N GLU A 279 9.38 -10.67 4.68
CA GLU A 279 9.13 -10.48 3.25
C GLU A 279 9.52 -9.08 2.77
N LEU A 280 9.65 -8.09 3.67
CA LEU A 280 10.28 -6.80 3.36
C LEU A 280 11.72 -7.00 2.88
N TRP A 281 12.39 -8.03 3.39
CA TRP A 281 13.79 -8.29 3.14
C TRP A 281 14.02 -9.36 2.07
N SER A 282 13.29 -10.48 2.10
CA SER A 282 13.45 -11.56 1.12
C SER A 282 13.00 -11.15 -0.29
N THR A 283 11.89 -10.41 -0.40
CA THR A 283 11.32 -9.97 -1.68
C THR A 283 12.32 -9.20 -2.55
N PRO A 284 12.94 -8.08 -2.09
CA PRO A 284 13.82 -7.31 -2.96
C PRO A 284 15.07 -8.10 -3.40
N ILE A 285 15.58 -9.01 -2.56
CA ILE A 285 16.76 -9.83 -2.89
C ILE A 285 16.40 -10.90 -3.93
N PHE A 286 15.29 -11.63 -3.70
CA PHE A 286 14.87 -12.68 -4.62
C PHE A 286 14.42 -12.13 -5.98
N GLN A 287 13.65 -11.03 -6.00
CA GLN A 287 13.27 -10.37 -7.25
C GLN A 287 14.50 -9.83 -8.01
N SER A 288 15.56 -9.42 -7.30
CA SER A 288 16.84 -9.06 -7.94
C SER A 288 17.51 -10.27 -8.59
N GLN A 289 17.52 -11.44 -7.93
CA GLN A 289 18.05 -12.67 -8.50
C GLN A 289 17.29 -13.08 -9.78
N LEU A 290 15.96 -13.01 -9.80
CA LEU A 290 15.17 -13.33 -11.00
C LEU A 290 15.53 -12.44 -12.19
N ILE A 291 15.72 -11.13 -11.96
CA ILE A 291 16.13 -10.19 -13.01
C ILE A 291 17.55 -10.53 -13.49
N LEU A 292 18.47 -10.82 -12.58
CA LEU A 292 19.84 -11.18 -12.91
C LEU A 292 19.93 -12.50 -13.70
N LEU A 293 19.16 -13.52 -13.31
CA LEU A 293 19.02 -14.78 -14.05
C LEU A 293 18.50 -14.53 -15.48
N ALA A 294 17.47 -13.68 -15.63
CA ALA A 294 16.96 -13.30 -16.94
C ALA A 294 17.99 -12.54 -17.80
N GLN A 295 18.98 -11.89 -17.17
CA GLN A 295 20.11 -11.24 -17.84
C GLN A 295 21.32 -12.18 -18.03
N GLY A 296 21.17 -13.48 -17.77
CA GLY A 296 22.22 -14.50 -17.92
C GLY A 296 23.29 -14.45 -16.85
N LYS A 297 23.04 -13.83 -15.69
CA LYS A 297 23.92 -13.88 -14.52
C LYS A 297 23.61 -15.10 -13.67
N PRO A 298 24.62 -15.81 -13.13
CA PRO A 298 24.36 -16.99 -12.31
C PRO A 298 23.80 -16.62 -10.93
N ALA A 299 23.02 -17.53 -10.34
CA ALA A 299 22.48 -17.38 -8.98
C ALA A 299 23.58 -17.15 -7.93
N SER A 300 24.76 -17.74 -8.15
CA SER A 300 25.93 -17.60 -7.28
C SER A 300 26.34 -16.15 -7.03
N ASP A 301 26.06 -15.24 -7.98
CA ASP A 301 26.40 -13.84 -7.79
C ASP A 301 25.62 -13.20 -6.63
N MET A 302 24.31 -13.44 -6.57
CA MET A 302 23.46 -12.94 -5.49
C MET A 302 23.73 -13.68 -4.17
N ASP A 303 23.99 -14.99 -4.23
CA ASP A 303 24.33 -15.78 -3.06
C ASP A 303 25.62 -15.26 -2.39
N GLN A 304 26.64 -14.90 -3.18
CA GLN A 304 27.88 -14.29 -2.67
C GLN A 304 27.62 -12.89 -2.08
N ILE A 305 26.77 -12.06 -2.71
CA ILE A 305 26.39 -10.75 -2.15
C ILE A 305 25.73 -10.93 -0.78
N VAL A 306 24.79 -11.86 -0.66
CA VAL A 306 24.08 -12.16 0.60
C VAL A 306 25.07 -12.57 1.69
N ILE A 307 25.95 -13.53 1.42
CA ILE A 307 26.95 -14.03 2.39
C ILE A 307 27.92 -12.92 2.82
N GLU A 308 28.53 -12.21 1.86
CA GLU A 308 29.54 -11.19 2.16
C GLU A 308 28.96 -9.93 2.82
N SER A 309 27.65 -9.70 2.65
CA SER A 309 26.98 -8.61 3.36
C SER A 309 26.82 -8.89 4.86
N ILE A 310 26.63 -10.15 5.25
CA ILE A 310 26.51 -10.55 6.67
C ILE A 310 27.87 -10.45 7.37
N ARG A 311 28.94 -10.83 6.68
CA ARG A 311 30.31 -10.86 7.23
C ARG A 311 30.72 -9.49 7.76
N GLY A 312 31.12 -9.41 9.02
CA GLY A 312 31.62 -8.17 9.65
C GLY A 312 30.57 -7.07 9.84
N ALA A 313 29.29 -7.37 9.63
CA ALA A 313 28.21 -6.43 9.85
C ALA A 313 27.97 -6.17 11.34
N SER A 314 27.47 -4.98 11.70
CA SER A 314 27.11 -4.66 13.09
C SER A 314 25.89 -5.47 13.55
N SER A 315 25.81 -5.82 14.84
CA SER A 315 24.71 -6.58 15.43
C SER A 315 23.40 -5.82 15.63
N LYS A 316 23.36 -4.53 15.27
CA LYS A 316 22.19 -3.65 15.47
C LYS A 316 21.86 -2.83 14.23
N LEU A 317 22.09 -3.39 13.04
CA LEU A 317 21.76 -2.69 11.79
C LEU A 317 20.25 -2.59 11.60
N SER A 318 19.80 -1.44 11.13
CA SER A 318 18.48 -1.30 10.53
C SER A 318 18.44 -1.94 9.14
N MET A 319 17.25 -2.20 8.61
CA MET A 319 17.08 -2.68 7.23
C MET A 319 17.76 -1.75 6.22
N ARG A 320 17.61 -0.42 6.39
CA ARG A 320 18.29 0.57 5.54
C ARG A 320 19.82 0.40 5.56
N ALA A 321 20.40 0.34 6.77
CA ALA A 321 21.85 0.26 6.91
C ALA A 321 22.41 -1.04 6.32
N MET A 322 21.67 -2.14 6.48
CA MET A 322 22.02 -3.40 5.86
C MET A 322 21.86 -3.35 4.33
N ALA A 323 20.85 -2.65 3.80
CA ALA A 323 20.62 -2.56 2.36
C ALA A 323 21.73 -1.77 1.69
N LEU A 324 22.11 -0.62 2.26
CA LEU A 324 23.28 0.16 1.81
C LEU A 324 24.55 -0.69 1.82
N ARG A 325 24.73 -1.50 2.87
CA ARG A 325 25.85 -2.43 2.93
C ARG A 325 25.82 -3.46 1.79
N MET A 326 24.67 -4.03 1.48
CA MET A 326 24.52 -4.96 0.35
C MET A 326 24.85 -4.30 -0.99
N LEU A 327 24.49 -3.02 -1.17
CA LEU A 327 24.86 -2.27 -2.37
C LEU A 327 26.38 -2.07 -2.47
N ASP A 328 27.05 -1.76 -1.36
CA ASP A 328 28.51 -1.64 -1.34
C ASP A 328 29.18 -2.98 -1.67
N VAL A 329 28.69 -4.09 -1.11
CA VAL A 329 29.19 -5.44 -1.40
C VAL A 329 28.95 -5.81 -2.86
N ALA A 330 27.76 -5.56 -3.41
CA ALA A 330 27.47 -5.78 -4.83
C ALA A 330 28.41 -4.99 -5.75
N THR A 331 28.75 -3.75 -5.37
CA THR A 331 29.71 -2.92 -6.10
C THR A 331 31.12 -3.49 -6.05
N GLN A 332 31.54 -4.00 -4.90
CA GLN A 332 32.87 -4.56 -4.68
C GLN A 332 33.07 -5.90 -5.41
N LEU A 333 32.08 -6.80 -5.33
CA LEU A 333 32.13 -8.11 -5.96
C LEU A 333 31.95 -8.03 -7.48
N PHE A 334 31.07 -7.14 -7.95
CA PHE A 334 30.69 -7.04 -9.37
C PHE A 334 30.83 -5.61 -9.91
N PRO A 335 32.05 -5.04 -9.95
CA PRO A 335 32.27 -3.67 -10.41
C PRO A 335 31.83 -3.51 -11.87
N GLY A 336 30.96 -2.52 -12.13
CA GLY A 336 30.39 -2.28 -13.45
C GLY A 336 29.29 -3.27 -13.88
N GLY A 337 28.94 -4.23 -13.02
CA GLY A 337 27.82 -5.13 -13.21
C GLY A 337 26.47 -4.49 -12.88
N PRO A 338 25.34 -5.07 -13.33
CA PRO A 338 24.00 -4.54 -13.05
C PRO A 338 23.50 -4.86 -11.64
N HIS A 339 24.22 -5.69 -10.87
CA HIS A 339 23.79 -6.20 -9.55
C HIS A 339 23.44 -5.08 -8.58
N ARG A 340 24.31 -4.08 -8.44
CA ARG A 340 24.12 -2.96 -7.52
C ARG A 340 22.85 -2.17 -7.88
N SER A 341 22.66 -1.81 -9.14
CA SER A 341 21.53 -0.98 -9.57
C SER A 341 20.19 -1.74 -9.54
N ILE A 342 20.21 -3.04 -9.89
CA ILE A 342 19.02 -3.90 -9.75
C ILE A 342 18.61 -4.01 -8.28
N LEU A 343 19.57 -4.30 -7.40
CA LEU A 343 19.31 -4.47 -5.98
C LEU A 343 18.82 -3.18 -5.32
N GLU A 344 19.46 -2.05 -5.66
CA GLU A 344 19.01 -0.72 -5.23
C GLU A 344 17.58 -0.44 -5.69
N GLY A 345 17.26 -0.72 -6.96
CA GLY A 345 15.92 -0.52 -7.49
C GLY A 345 14.86 -1.36 -6.77
N GLN A 346 15.18 -2.60 -6.40
CA GLN A 346 14.25 -3.44 -5.65
C GLN A 346 14.08 -3.00 -4.19
N PHE A 347 15.16 -2.59 -3.51
CA PHE A 347 15.04 -2.02 -2.16
C PHE A 347 14.26 -0.70 -2.15
N ASN A 348 14.41 0.13 -3.17
CA ASN A 348 13.67 1.39 -3.32
C ASN A 348 12.17 1.15 -3.47
N LYS A 349 11.77 0.15 -4.26
CA LYS A 349 10.35 -0.26 -4.39
C LYS A 349 9.72 -0.68 -3.06
N ARG A 350 10.52 -1.07 -2.06
CA ARG A 350 10.07 -1.42 -0.71
C ARG A 350 10.25 -0.29 0.31
N LEU A 351 10.69 0.89 -0.15
CA LEU A 351 11.01 2.07 0.68
C LEU A 351 12.11 1.83 1.73
N ILE A 352 12.98 0.83 1.54
CA ILE A 352 14.04 0.49 2.50
C ILE A 352 15.18 1.53 2.49
N LEU A 353 15.55 2.02 1.31
CA LEU A 353 16.68 2.94 1.13
C LEU A 353 16.31 4.42 1.27
N GLU A 354 15.09 4.76 1.74
CA GLU A 354 14.46 6.10 1.72
C GLU A 354 15.01 6.93 0.56
N VAL A 355 14.49 6.66 -0.63
CA VAL A 355 14.72 7.55 -1.75
C VAL A 355 13.84 8.77 -1.54
N PRO A 356 14.37 9.98 -1.68
CA PRO A 356 13.53 11.17 -1.75
C PRO A 356 12.37 10.94 -2.75
N GLN A 357 11.12 11.12 -2.31
CA GLN A 357 9.92 10.97 -3.14
C GLN A 357 9.24 12.33 -3.31
N ALA A 358 8.68 12.58 -4.47
CA ALA A 358 7.91 13.78 -4.70
C ALA A 358 6.41 13.54 -4.44
N GLU A 359 5.77 14.48 -3.75
CA GLU A 359 4.32 14.47 -3.51
C GLU A 359 3.74 15.78 -4.00
N LEU A 360 3.10 15.75 -5.17
CA LEU A 360 2.50 16.96 -5.73
C LEU A 360 1.08 17.16 -5.19
N THR A 361 0.76 18.41 -4.84
CA THR A 361 -0.59 18.87 -4.49
C THR A 361 -0.94 20.12 -5.29
N LEU A 362 -2.22 20.36 -5.52
CA LEU A 362 -2.69 21.59 -6.16
C LEU A 362 -2.66 22.73 -5.14
N ALA A 363 -1.69 23.64 -5.27
CA ALA A 363 -1.47 24.72 -4.31
C ALA A 363 -2.41 25.91 -4.58
N THR A 364 -2.53 26.31 -5.84
CA THR A 364 -3.48 27.33 -6.30
C THR A 364 -4.12 26.91 -7.60
N VAL A 365 -5.36 27.36 -7.81
CA VAL A 365 -6.05 27.30 -9.10
C VAL A 365 -6.97 28.51 -9.24
N GLU A 366 -6.85 29.20 -10.37
CA GLU A 366 -7.62 30.41 -10.68
C GLU A 366 -8.11 30.35 -12.13
N PHE A 367 -9.33 30.82 -12.33
CA PHE A 367 -9.96 30.91 -13.64
C PHE A 367 -10.04 32.38 -14.04
N ALA A 368 -9.38 32.74 -15.14
CA ALA A 368 -9.29 34.13 -15.58
C ALA A 368 -9.80 34.30 -17.01
N VAL A 369 -10.62 35.32 -17.25
CA VAL A 369 -11.02 35.73 -18.60
C VAL A 369 -10.12 36.86 -19.09
N SER A 370 -9.84 36.89 -20.40
CA SER A 370 -9.10 37.99 -21.02
C SER A 370 -9.78 39.34 -20.78
N GLY A 371 -9.08 40.27 -20.11
CA GLY A 371 -9.64 41.56 -19.68
C GLY A 371 -10.09 41.60 -18.20
N GLY A 372 -9.93 40.49 -17.48
CA GLY A 372 -10.30 40.35 -16.07
C GLY A 372 -11.74 39.89 -15.85
N GLY A 373 -12.00 39.31 -14.67
CA GLY A 373 -13.32 38.84 -14.25
C GLY A 373 -13.49 37.32 -14.30
N ASP A 374 -14.66 36.88 -13.82
CA ASP A 374 -15.05 35.48 -13.68
C ASP A 374 -15.35 34.81 -15.02
N PRO A 375 -15.41 33.47 -15.09
CA PRO A 375 -15.88 32.74 -16.28
C PRO A 375 -17.25 33.21 -16.76
N GLN A 376 -17.41 33.38 -18.08
CA GLN A 376 -18.60 33.96 -18.70
C GLN A 376 -19.03 33.14 -19.93
N PRO A 377 -20.33 33.02 -20.24
CA PRO A 377 -20.79 32.28 -21.41
C PRO A 377 -20.16 32.81 -22.70
N GLY A 378 -19.67 31.90 -23.54
CA GLY A 378 -19.03 32.25 -24.82
C GLY A 378 -17.60 32.80 -24.73
N LYS A 379 -17.05 33.02 -23.52
CA LYS A 379 -15.68 33.52 -23.33
C LYS A 379 -14.66 32.39 -23.22
N GLU A 380 -13.44 32.69 -23.63
CA GLU A 380 -12.27 31.86 -23.35
C GLU A 380 -11.76 32.16 -21.94
N VAL A 381 -11.48 31.10 -21.20
CA VAL A 381 -11.02 31.11 -19.81
C VAL A 381 -9.64 30.47 -19.78
N THR A 382 -8.72 31.17 -19.15
CA THR A 382 -7.37 30.71 -18.82
C THR A 382 -7.39 30.07 -17.44
N VAL A 383 -6.79 28.88 -17.30
CA VAL A 383 -6.58 28.21 -16.02
C VAL A 383 -5.16 28.47 -15.58
N ASN A 384 -4.99 29.28 -14.54
CA ASN A 384 -3.71 29.48 -13.87
C ASN A 384 -3.66 28.56 -12.66
N PHE A 385 -2.59 27.80 -12.50
CA PHE A 385 -2.43 26.91 -11.36
C PHE A 385 -0.97 26.87 -10.93
N SER A 386 -0.76 26.37 -9.72
CA SER A 386 0.56 25.99 -9.24
C SER A 386 0.48 24.69 -8.46
N LEU A 387 1.56 23.92 -8.54
CA LEU A 387 1.72 22.66 -7.81
C LEU A 387 2.75 22.88 -6.71
N LEU A 388 2.44 22.41 -5.50
CA LEU A 388 3.38 22.33 -4.39
C LEU A 388 3.89 20.89 -4.31
N ASN A 389 5.20 20.73 -4.23
CA ASN A 389 5.81 19.45 -3.88
C ASN A 389 6.02 19.37 -2.36
N SER A 390 5.17 18.65 -1.66
CA SER A 390 5.29 18.41 -0.21
C SER A 390 6.19 17.22 0.14
N GLY A 391 6.68 16.51 -0.87
CA GLY A 391 7.61 15.40 -0.71
C GLY A 391 9.03 15.87 -0.37
N ASP A 392 9.91 14.91 -0.09
CA ASP A 392 11.32 15.13 0.21
C ASP A 392 12.24 14.95 -0.99
N GLY A 393 11.72 14.51 -2.15
CA GLY A 393 12.40 14.40 -3.44
C GLY A 393 11.89 15.36 -4.50
N ALA A 394 12.66 15.52 -5.59
CA ALA A 394 12.28 16.39 -6.71
C ALA A 394 11.33 15.67 -7.67
N ALA A 395 10.23 16.32 -8.05
CA ALA A 395 9.38 15.87 -9.16
C ALA A 395 9.97 16.37 -10.47
N GLN A 396 10.29 15.46 -11.38
CA GLN A 396 10.81 15.73 -12.71
C GLN A 396 9.70 15.57 -13.76
N ASN A 397 9.92 16.17 -14.93
CA ASN A 397 9.03 16.03 -16.10
C ASN A 397 7.53 16.28 -15.80
N VAL A 398 7.25 17.19 -14.87
CA VAL A 398 5.88 17.46 -14.42
C VAL A 398 5.07 18.07 -15.56
N LYS A 399 4.03 17.34 -15.96
CA LYS A 399 3.09 17.67 -17.04
C LYS A 399 1.66 17.61 -16.51
N VAL A 400 0.82 18.53 -16.95
CA VAL A 400 -0.60 18.59 -16.61
C VAL A 400 -1.45 18.53 -17.87
N VAL A 401 -2.48 17.69 -17.86
CA VAL A 401 -3.49 17.59 -18.91
C VAL A 401 -4.86 17.97 -18.36
N LEU A 402 -5.48 18.99 -18.97
CA LEU A 402 -6.83 19.46 -18.66
C LEU A 402 -7.86 18.60 -19.39
N VAL A 403 -8.82 18.10 -18.63
CA VAL A 403 -9.92 17.27 -19.14
C VAL A 403 -11.25 17.85 -18.65
N SER A 404 -12.25 17.87 -19.52
CA SER A 404 -13.64 18.16 -19.18
C SER A 404 -14.56 17.09 -19.71
N ASP A 405 -15.46 16.61 -18.85
CA ASP A 405 -16.54 15.70 -19.23
C ASP A 405 -17.84 16.47 -19.58
N ASN A 406 -17.83 17.81 -19.47
CA ASN A 406 -18.98 18.65 -19.78
C ASN A 406 -18.95 19.06 -21.27
N PRO A 407 -19.95 18.69 -22.07
CA PRO A 407 -19.97 18.98 -23.51
C PRO A 407 -20.05 20.49 -23.84
N ASP A 408 -20.51 21.32 -22.90
CA ASP A 408 -20.58 22.77 -23.07
C ASP A 408 -19.26 23.47 -22.68
N ILE A 409 -18.23 22.72 -22.27
CA ILE A 409 -16.90 23.24 -21.98
C ILE A 409 -15.90 22.70 -23.01
N ASN A 410 -15.46 23.56 -23.92
CA ASN A 410 -14.54 23.18 -24.99
C ASN A 410 -13.09 23.49 -24.59
N VAL A 411 -12.29 22.46 -24.29
CA VAL A 411 -10.85 22.64 -23.97
C VAL A 411 -10.10 23.07 -25.23
N THR A 412 -9.42 24.21 -25.18
CA THR A 412 -8.69 24.80 -26.32
C THR A 412 -7.18 24.67 -26.21
N VAL A 413 -6.65 24.58 -24.99
CA VAL A 413 -5.25 24.23 -24.69
C VAL A 413 -5.28 23.23 -23.55
N ASP A 414 -5.01 21.97 -23.86
CA ASP A 414 -5.18 20.85 -22.94
C ASP A 414 -3.92 20.52 -22.13
N THR A 415 -2.74 20.98 -22.55
CA THR A 415 -1.48 20.52 -21.98
C THR A 415 -0.65 21.68 -21.44
N ALA A 416 -0.14 21.51 -20.23
CA ALA A 416 0.80 22.42 -19.61
C ALA A 416 2.06 21.72 -19.09
N GLN A 417 3.20 22.38 -19.24
CA GLN A 417 4.49 21.91 -18.74
C GLN A 417 4.89 22.73 -17.51
N VAL A 418 5.24 22.06 -16.42
CA VAL A 418 5.75 22.69 -15.18
C VAL A 418 7.26 22.45 -15.03
N GLY A 419 7.76 21.32 -15.57
CA GLY A 419 9.16 20.93 -15.47
C GLY A 419 9.50 20.43 -14.07
N GLU A 420 10.75 20.59 -13.63
CA GLU A 420 11.15 20.14 -12.29
C GLU A 420 10.55 21.01 -11.17
N ILE A 421 10.10 20.36 -10.08
CA ILE A 421 9.69 20.98 -8.82
C ILE A 421 10.49 20.33 -7.69
N ALA A 422 11.42 21.06 -7.09
CA ALA A 422 12.21 20.56 -5.96
C ALA A 422 11.32 20.30 -4.72
N ALA A 423 11.85 19.54 -3.77
CA ALA A 423 11.17 19.28 -2.50
C ALA A 423 10.87 20.59 -1.75
N GLY A 424 9.61 20.77 -1.33
CA GLY A 424 9.13 21.97 -0.65
C GLY A 424 8.82 23.16 -1.57
N ASP A 425 9.16 23.09 -2.86
CA ASP A 425 8.92 24.18 -3.80
C ASP A 425 7.48 24.17 -4.36
N GLN A 426 7.00 25.37 -4.69
CA GLN A 426 5.76 25.58 -5.41
C GLN A 426 6.06 26.19 -6.78
N LYS A 427 5.46 25.64 -7.85
CA LYS A 427 5.74 26.08 -9.22
C LYS A 427 4.49 26.15 -10.08
N SER A 428 4.36 27.24 -10.82
CA SER A 428 3.33 27.42 -11.85
C SER A 428 3.78 26.84 -13.19
N SER A 429 2.83 26.54 -14.07
CA SER A 429 3.14 26.10 -15.42
C SER A 429 3.82 27.19 -16.26
N SER A 430 4.68 26.76 -17.17
CA SER A 430 5.37 27.63 -18.14
C SER A 430 4.44 28.17 -19.24
N ASN A 431 3.34 27.45 -19.51
CA ASN A 431 2.29 27.83 -20.43
C ASN A 431 0.92 27.67 -19.76
N GLN A 432 -0.07 28.40 -20.26
CA GLN A 432 -1.40 28.42 -19.67
C GLN A 432 -2.34 27.42 -20.34
N LEU A 433 -3.10 26.69 -19.53
CA LEU A 433 -4.22 25.87 -19.98
C LEU A 433 -5.41 26.77 -20.29
N LYS A 434 -6.24 26.36 -21.25
CA LYS A 434 -7.38 27.16 -21.70
C LYS A 434 -8.57 26.32 -22.09
N PHE A 435 -9.75 26.86 -21.86
CA PHE A 435 -11.00 26.32 -22.37
C PHE A 435 -11.96 27.45 -22.72
N LYS A 436 -13.03 27.13 -23.44
CA LYS A 436 -14.10 28.06 -23.80
C LYS A 436 -15.41 27.58 -23.21
N VAL A 437 -16.09 28.48 -22.50
CA VAL A 437 -17.46 28.24 -22.02
C VAL A 437 -18.41 28.37 -23.20
N GLY A 438 -19.29 27.39 -23.39
CA GLY A 438 -20.33 27.41 -24.41
C GLY A 438 -21.22 28.65 -24.29
N LYS A 439 -21.69 29.19 -25.43
CA LYS A 439 -22.58 30.36 -25.41
C LYS A 439 -23.93 30.09 -24.73
N GLY A 440 -24.38 28.83 -24.77
CA GLY A 440 -25.62 28.39 -24.13
C GLY A 440 -25.44 27.93 -22.68
N PHE A 441 -24.22 28.01 -22.13
CA PHE A 441 -23.97 27.58 -20.75
C PHE A 441 -24.79 28.46 -19.79
N PRO A 442 -25.64 27.89 -18.93
CA PRO A 442 -26.51 28.66 -18.05
C PRO A 442 -25.72 29.55 -17.08
N CYS A 443 -26.14 30.81 -16.97
CA CYS A 443 -25.58 31.73 -15.99
C CYS A 443 -25.86 31.20 -14.57
N GLY A 444 -24.83 31.22 -13.72
CA GLY A 444 -24.89 30.73 -12.36
C GLY A 444 -24.72 29.23 -12.16
N GLN A 445 -24.48 28.46 -13.23
CA GLN A 445 -24.16 27.04 -13.12
C GLN A 445 -22.66 26.82 -12.88
N ASN A 446 -22.34 25.76 -12.13
CA ASN A 446 -20.97 25.30 -11.92
C ASN A 446 -20.47 24.44 -13.07
N PHE A 447 -19.18 24.58 -13.39
CA PHE A 447 -18.42 23.56 -14.12
C PHE A 447 -17.37 22.94 -13.22
N GLN A 448 -16.93 21.73 -13.56
CA GLN A 448 -15.79 21.05 -12.94
C GLN A 448 -14.85 20.56 -14.05
N LEU A 449 -13.56 20.67 -13.80
CA LEU A 449 -12.48 20.23 -14.66
C LEU A 449 -11.55 19.31 -13.89
N LYS A 450 -10.92 18.40 -14.62
CA LYS A 450 -9.90 17.50 -14.12
C LYS A 450 -8.53 17.92 -14.63
N LEU A 451 -7.57 18.06 -13.73
CA LEU A 451 -6.16 18.29 -14.02
C LEU A 451 -5.43 16.98 -13.75
N LYS A 452 -5.15 16.22 -14.80
CA LYS A 452 -4.34 15.00 -14.72
C LYS A 452 -2.87 15.38 -14.73
N VAL A 453 -2.20 15.19 -13.61
CA VAL A 453 -0.78 15.51 -13.42
C VAL A 453 0.03 14.22 -13.52
N THR A 454 1.05 14.23 -14.37
CA THR A 454 2.04 13.15 -14.48
C THR A 454 3.41 13.70 -14.19
N TYR A 455 4.21 12.96 -13.44
CA TYR A 455 5.57 13.34 -13.08
C TYR A 455 6.42 12.11 -12.82
N GLU A 456 7.73 12.32 -12.74
CA GLU A 456 8.71 11.28 -12.51
C GLU A 456 9.51 11.64 -11.26
N ASP A 457 9.77 10.66 -10.39
CA ASP A 457 10.83 10.75 -9.39
C ASP A 457 11.75 9.53 -9.52
N PHE A 458 11.76 8.63 -8.54
CA PHE A 458 12.27 7.27 -8.72
C PHE A 458 11.30 6.39 -9.55
N ASP A 459 10.00 6.70 -9.55
CA ASP A 459 8.98 6.02 -10.35
C ASP A 459 8.16 7.02 -11.19
N ASN A 460 7.30 6.51 -12.07
CA ASN A 460 6.34 7.29 -12.83
C ASN A 460 5.02 7.42 -12.07
N HIS A 461 4.57 8.65 -11.87
CA HIS A 461 3.36 8.95 -11.12
C HIS A 461 2.27 9.57 -11.99
N SER A 462 1.03 9.35 -11.60
CA SER A 462 -0.16 10.00 -12.17
C SER A 462 -1.18 10.28 -11.08
N VAL A 463 -1.54 11.56 -10.90
CA VAL A 463 -2.54 12.01 -9.92
C VAL A 463 -3.55 12.94 -10.58
N ASP A 464 -4.83 12.78 -10.24
CA ASP A 464 -5.92 13.59 -10.76
C ASP A 464 -6.36 14.62 -9.69
N PHE A 465 -6.33 15.91 -10.02
CA PHE A 465 -6.95 16.98 -9.22
C PHE A 465 -8.22 17.50 -9.89
N PHE A 466 -9.12 18.07 -9.09
CA PHE A 466 -10.38 18.62 -9.58
C PHE A 466 -10.52 20.09 -9.18
N ALA A 467 -10.92 20.93 -10.13
CA ALA A 467 -11.15 22.35 -9.92
C ALA A 467 -12.38 22.82 -10.69
N GLY A 468 -13.12 23.79 -10.16
CA GLY A 468 -14.33 24.30 -10.78
C GLY A 468 -14.70 25.69 -10.28
N ALA A 469 -15.58 26.36 -11.01
CA ALA A 469 -16.13 27.67 -10.64
C ALA A 469 -17.56 27.82 -11.17
N MET A 470 -18.27 28.83 -10.64
CA MET A 470 -19.54 29.30 -11.20
C MET A 470 -19.29 30.16 -12.43
N VAL A 471 -20.21 30.09 -13.40
CA VAL A 471 -20.23 31.00 -14.55
C VAL A 471 -21.05 32.25 -14.20
N GLY A 472 -20.47 33.43 -14.40
CA GLY A 472 -21.06 34.73 -14.09
C GLY A 472 -20.27 35.47 -13.01
N THR A 473 -20.48 36.78 -12.91
CA THR A 473 -19.84 37.63 -11.90
C THR A 473 -20.82 37.97 -10.80
N LEU A 474 -20.39 37.82 -9.55
CA LEU A 474 -21.23 38.09 -8.39
C LEU A 474 -21.50 39.59 -8.27
N GLN A 475 -22.78 39.96 -8.13
CA GLN A 475 -23.20 41.33 -7.94
C GLN A 475 -24.37 41.40 -6.95
N SER A 476 -24.37 42.44 -6.13
CA SER A 476 -25.49 42.78 -5.24
C SER A 476 -26.27 43.97 -5.80
N LEU A 477 -27.60 43.93 -5.68
CA LEU A 477 -28.51 44.99 -6.10
C LEU A 477 -29.52 45.27 -5.00
N MET A 478 -29.77 46.55 -4.70
CA MET A 478 -30.89 46.99 -3.88
C MET A 478 -31.66 48.06 -4.64
N VAL A 479 -32.97 47.87 -4.82
CA VAL A 479 -33.87 48.81 -5.49
C VAL A 479 -35.15 48.94 -4.69
N ALA A 480 -35.67 50.16 -4.56
CA ALA A 480 -36.84 50.46 -3.74
C ALA A 480 -37.83 51.35 -4.48
N ASN A 481 -39.09 51.27 -4.08
CA ASN A 481 -40.11 52.27 -4.37
C ASN A 481 -40.68 52.75 -3.03
N ASP A 482 -40.56 54.06 -2.78
CA ASP A 482 -41.02 54.78 -1.59
C ASP A 482 -42.16 55.76 -1.89
N THR A 483 -42.81 55.62 -3.05
CA THR A 483 -44.05 56.35 -3.36
C THR A 483 -45.20 55.72 -2.60
N GLU A 484 -45.82 56.49 -1.70
CA GLU A 484 -46.97 56.02 -0.93
C GLU A 484 -48.18 55.74 -1.84
N VAL A 485 -48.80 54.58 -1.66
CA VAL A 485 -50.03 54.17 -2.37
C VAL A 485 -51.10 53.80 -1.35
N GLU A 486 -52.27 54.41 -1.46
CA GLU A 486 -53.43 54.11 -0.60
C GLU A 486 -53.93 52.68 -0.84
N ILE A 487 -54.22 51.97 0.24
CA ILE A 487 -54.87 50.66 0.25
C ILE A 487 -56.36 50.92 0.52
N PRO A 488 -57.24 50.82 -0.49
CA PRO A 488 -58.66 51.08 -0.32
C PRO A 488 -59.38 49.90 0.36
N ASP A 489 -60.37 50.24 1.19
CA ASP A 489 -61.20 49.30 1.94
C ASP A 489 -61.93 48.32 1.01
N ASN A 490 -61.70 47.02 1.22
CA ASN A 490 -62.33 45.88 0.54
C ASN A 490 -62.45 46.03 -0.99
N GLN A 491 -61.43 46.59 -1.64
CA GLN A 491 -61.44 46.89 -3.07
C GLN A 491 -60.29 46.20 -3.80
N SER A 492 -60.62 45.58 -4.94
CA SER A 492 -59.66 44.92 -5.83
C SER A 492 -59.41 45.79 -7.08
N PRO A 493 -58.15 45.96 -7.54
CA PRO A 493 -56.96 45.20 -7.15
C PRO A 493 -56.29 45.61 -5.83
N GLY A 494 -56.61 46.77 -5.25
CA GLY A 494 -55.95 47.29 -4.05
C GLY A 494 -54.86 48.31 -4.41
N ALA A 495 -53.80 48.40 -3.59
CA ALA A 495 -52.63 49.22 -3.86
C ALA A 495 -51.64 48.47 -4.78
N GLU A 496 -51.34 49.04 -5.93
CA GLU A 496 -50.34 48.53 -6.88
C GLU A 496 -49.09 49.43 -6.89
N SER A 497 -47.91 48.83 -6.80
CA SER A 497 -46.63 49.54 -6.86
C SER A 497 -45.60 48.72 -7.64
N ASP A 498 -44.83 49.40 -8.50
CA ASP A 498 -43.91 48.79 -9.45
C ASP A 498 -42.45 49.20 -9.16
N ILE A 499 -41.51 48.28 -9.36
CA ILE A 499 -40.06 48.55 -9.38
C ILE A 499 -39.48 48.01 -10.68
N GLU A 500 -38.89 48.89 -11.50
CA GLU A 500 -38.14 48.51 -12.69
C GLU A 500 -36.70 48.09 -12.33
N VAL A 501 -36.37 46.83 -12.55
CA VAL A 501 -35.01 46.30 -12.38
C VAL A 501 -34.30 46.28 -13.73
N GLY A 502 -33.33 47.18 -13.91
CA GLY A 502 -32.55 47.26 -15.16
C GLY A 502 -31.48 46.18 -15.31
N ALA A 503 -30.96 45.65 -14.20
CA ALA A 503 -29.89 44.67 -14.19
C ALA A 503 -30.42 43.24 -14.35
N ASP A 504 -29.72 42.46 -15.18
CA ASP A 504 -30.02 41.05 -15.46
C ASP A 504 -29.23 40.13 -14.51
N LEU A 505 -29.54 40.21 -13.22
CA LEU A 505 -28.98 39.31 -12.24
C LEU A 505 -29.75 38.00 -12.23
N VAL A 506 -29.05 36.91 -12.02
CA VAL A 506 -29.63 35.61 -11.71
C VAL A 506 -29.46 35.39 -10.20
N PRO A 507 -30.48 35.66 -9.36
CA PRO A 507 -30.37 35.56 -7.91
C PRO A 507 -30.35 34.08 -7.52
N GLY A 508 -29.15 33.56 -7.25
CA GLY A 508 -28.94 32.22 -6.69
C GLY A 508 -28.59 32.24 -5.20
N LEU A 509 -28.11 33.38 -4.70
CA LEU A 509 -27.55 33.51 -3.35
C LEU A 509 -28.47 34.29 -2.40
N LYS A 510 -29.04 35.42 -2.85
CA LYS A 510 -29.94 36.24 -2.02
C LYS A 510 -31.11 36.82 -2.83
N LEU A 511 -32.31 36.68 -2.28
CA LEU A 511 -33.55 37.31 -2.75
C LEU A 511 -34.39 37.65 -1.52
N GLU A 512 -34.43 38.93 -1.16
CA GLU A 512 -35.21 39.45 -0.04
C GLU A 512 -36.13 40.58 -0.49
N VAL A 513 -37.26 40.72 0.21
CA VAL A 513 -38.26 41.76 -0.02
C VAL A 513 -38.54 42.49 1.28
N PHE A 514 -38.12 43.74 1.38
CA PHE A 514 -38.51 44.61 2.48
C PHE A 514 -39.87 45.25 2.19
N ILE A 515 -40.73 45.35 3.19
CA ILE A 515 -42.02 46.04 3.14
C ILE A 515 -42.21 46.93 4.37
N ASP A 516 -42.84 48.08 4.16
CA ASP A 516 -43.34 49.01 5.18
C ASP A 516 -44.77 49.42 4.78
N ILE A 517 -45.74 48.85 5.48
CA ILE A 517 -47.18 49.05 5.28
C ILE A 517 -47.77 49.56 6.59
N ARG A 518 -48.55 50.64 6.51
CA ARG A 518 -49.41 51.07 7.60
C ARG A 518 -50.83 50.57 7.35
N HIS A 519 -51.40 49.80 8.28
CA HIS A 519 -52.76 49.29 8.21
C HIS A 519 -53.25 48.94 9.61
N THR A 520 -54.51 49.24 9.92
CA THR A 520 -55.05 49.04 11.26
C THR A 520 -55.15 47.55 11.60
N TYR A 521 -55.61 46.68 10.70
CA TYR A 521 -55.57 45.22 10.88
C TYR A 521 -54.87 44.50 9.73
N ILE A 522 -53.67 43.97 9.97
CA ILE A 522 -52.88 43.28 8.93
C ILE A 522 -53.43 41.88 8.59
N GLY A 523 -54.35 41.37 9.42
CA GLY A 523 -55.15 40.17 9.16
C GLY A 523 -56.06 40.30 7.95
N ASP A 524 -56.30 41.52 7.45
CA ASP A 524 -57.16 41.76 6.30
C ASP A 524 -56.38 41.90 4.99
N LEU A 525 -55.04 41.88 5.07
CA LEU A 525 -54.20 42.10 3.90
C LEU A 525 -53.87 40.81 3.15
N ARG A 526 -53.82 40.93 1.83
CA ARG A 526 -53.18 40.00 0.92
C ARG A 526 -52.07 40.72 0.17
N ILE A 527 -50.86 40.16 0.18
CA ILE A 527 -49.69 40.76 -0.46
C ILE A 527 -49.14 39.76 -1.48
N ASP A 528 -49.18 40.14 -2.75
CA ASP A 528 -48.71 39.35 -3.89
C ASP A 528 -47.55 40.08 -4.59
N LEU A 529 -46.42 39.38 -4.74
CA LEU A 529 -45.26 39.83 -5.52
C LEU A 529 -45.27 39.16 -6.89
N THR A 530 -45.27 39.96 -7.95
CA THR A 530 -45.20 39.48 -9.33
C THR A 530 -43.81 39.69 -9.90
N HIS A 531 -43.16 38.59 -10.27
CA HIS A 531 -41.90 38.56 -11.00
C HIS A 531 -42.10 39.00 -12.47
N PRO A 532 -41.09 39.60 -13.14
CA PRO A 532 -41.18 40.01 -14.55
C PRO A 532 -41.62 38.92 -15.54
N SER A 533 -41.41 37.65 -15.20
CA SER A 533 -41.89 36.50 -15.98
C SER A 533 -43.40 36.23 -15.85
N GLY A 534 -44.13 37.02 -15.05
CA GLY A 534 -45.53 36.81 -14.70
C GLY A 534 -45.79 35.81 -13.57
N GLN A 535 -44.73 35.27 -12.95
CA GLN A 535 -44.91 34.40 -11.79
C GLN A 535 -45.30 35.22 -10.56
N VAL A 536 -46.38 34.83 -9.90
CA VAL A 536 -46.88 35.48 -8.68
C VAL A 536 -46.51 34.63 -7.47
N ILE A 537 -45.93 35.26 -6.45
CA ILE A 537 -45.66 34.68 -5.13
C ILE A 537 -46.44 35.46 -4.08
N ARG A 538 -47.28 34.76 -3.33
CA ARG A 538 -48.00 35.33 -2.19
C ARG A 538 -47.07 35.44 -0.99
N LEU A 539 -46.77 36.67 -0.59
CA LEU A 539 -45.93 36.96 0.58
C LEU A 539 -46.77 36.96 1.87
N TRP A 540 -48.00 37.45 1.82
CA TRP A 540 -48.88 37.55 2.98
C TRP A 540 -50.31 37.16 2.60
N ASN A 541 -50.99 36.43 3.48
CA ASN A 541 -52.36 35.97 3.24
C ASN A 541 -53.18 36.01 4.52
N ALA A 542 -53.83 37.14 4.78
CA ALA A 542 -54.77 37.34 5.89
C ALA A 542 -54.23 36.84 7.23
N SER A 543 -52.97 37.19 7.52
CA SER A 543 -52.22 36.70 8.69
C SER A 543 -51.98 37.84 9.68
N GLY A 544 -51.66 37.53 10.94
CA GLY A 544 -51.38 38.56 11.97
C GLY A 544 -52.61 39.11 12.72
N GLY A 545 -53.83 38.73 12.31
CA GLY A 545 -55.06 39.06 13.05
C GLY A 545 -55.25 40.57 13.22
N GLN A 546 -55.53 41.00 14.45
CA GLN A 546 -55.78 42.42 14.80
C GLN A 546 -54.49 43.23 15.06
N SER A 547 -53.32 42.74 14.66
CA SER A 547 -52.09 43.53 14.78
C SER A 547 -52.06 44.64 13.73
N ASP A 548 -51.49 45.78 14.11
CA ASP A 548 -51.30 46.94 13.25
C ASP A 548 -49.97 46.82 12.51
N ASP A 549 -49.93 47.33 11.27
CA ASP A 549 -48.74 47.57 10.44
C ASP A 549 -47.87 46.34 10.10
N ILE A 550 -47.19 46.39 8.95
CA ILE A 550 -46.18 45.39 8.57
C ILE A 550 -44.89 46.09 8.22
N ILE A 551 -43.85 45.90 9.03
CA ILE A 551 -42.50 46.41 8.77
C ILE A 551 -41.51 45.26 8.91
N GLY A 552 -40.82 44.92 7.83
CA GLY A 552 -39.81 43.87 7.87
C GLY A 552 -39.39 43.36 6.50
N VAL A 553 -38.64 42.26 6.51
CA VAL A 553 -37.99 41.67 5.33
C VAL A 553 -38.41 40.22 5.20
N PHE A 554 -38.98 39.83 4.06
CA PHE A 554 -39.15 38.44 3.68
C PHE A 554 -37.85 37.89 3.07
N PRO A 555 -37.38 36.68 3.45
CA PRO A 555 -37.86 35.81 4.53
C PRO A 555 -37.16 36.03 5.89
N THR A 556 -36.39 37.10 6.05
CA THR A 556 -35.43 37.29 7.15
C THR A 556 -36.07 37.69 8.48
N THR A 557 -36.91 38.72 8.52
CA THR A 557 -37.65 39.13 9.73
C THR A 557 -39.15 38.83 9.64
N LEU A 558 -39.64 38.52 8.44
CA LEU A 558 -41.02 38.11 8.15
C LEU A 558 -41.00 36.76 7.43
N HIS A 559 -42.02 35.94 7.63
CA HIS A 559 -42.15 34.64 6.96
C HIS A 559 -43.13 34.74 5.78
N PRO A 560 -42.70 34.50 4.53
CA PRO A 560 -43.59 34.62 3.40
C PRO A 560 -44.56 33.43 3.38
N TYR A 561 -45.81 33.67 2.99
CA TYR A 561 -46.82 32.62 2.85
C TYR A 561 -46.42 31.54 1.83
N GLN A 562 -45.77 31.94 0.73
CA GLN A 562 -45.14 31.06 -0.25
C GLN A 562 -43.63 31.33 -0.33
N SER A 563 -42.83 30.27 -0.54
CA SER A 563 -41.38 30.42 -0.71
C SER A 563 -41.04 31.28 -1.93
N LEU A 564 -39.98 32.09 -1.80
CA LEU A 564 -39.37 32.86 -2.88
C LEU A 564 -38.48 32.00 -3.80
N ASP A 565 -38.19 30.74 -3.43
CA ASP A 565 -37.31 29.84 -4.22
C ASP A 565 -37.68 29.71 -5.70
N PRO A 566 -38.96 29.69 -6.11
CA PRO A 566 -39.31 29.60 -7.53
C PRO A 566 -38.86 30.81 -8.37
N LEU A 567 -38.48 31.91 -7.72
CA LEU A 567 -37.94 33.11 -8.36
C LEU A 567 -36.41 33.11 -8.40
N LYS A 568 -35.74 32.20 -7.65
CA LYS A 568 -34.29 32.03 -7.72
C LYS A 568 -33.90 31.45 -9.08
N LEU A 569 -32.67 31.73 -9.50
CA LEU A 569 -32.09 31.30 -10.78
C LEU A 569 -32.84 31.79 -12.05
N LYS A 570 -33.67 32.82 -11.92
CA LYS A 570 -34.33 33.52 -13.04
C LYS A 570 -33.74 34.91 -13.23
N SER A 571 -33.82 35.43 -14.45
CA SER A 571 -33.45 36.83 -14.71
C SER A 571 -34.28 37.77 -13.84
N SER A 572 -33.61 38.62 -13.05
CA SER A 572 -34.25 39.66 -12.25
C SER A 572 -34.74 40.83 -13.09
N LYS A 573 -34.35 40.91 -14.37
CA LYS A 573 -34.57 42.08 -15.22
C LYS A 573 -36.05 42.25 -15.57
N GLY A 574 -36.53 43.47 -15.47
CA GLY A 574 -37.87 43.86 -15.86
C GLY A 574 -38.67 44.44 -14.70
N ASN A 575 -39.98 44.54 -14.90
CA ASN A 575 -40.87 45.19 -13.95
C ASN A 575 -41.37 44.17 -12.90
N TRP A 576 -41.05 44.45 -11.64
CA TRP A 576 -41.57 43.73 -10.50
C TRP A 576 -42.76 44.48 -9.93
N LYS A 577 -43.84 43.76 -9.62
CA LYS A 577 -45.06 44.38 -9.11
C LYS A 577 -45.38 43.89 -7.70
N MET A 578 -45.70 44.82 -6.82
CA MET A 578 -46.27 44.56 -5.52
C MET A 578 -47.76 44.91 -5.58
N ASN A 579 -48.62 43.97 -5.19
CA ASN A 579 -50.04 44.21 -5.01
C ASN A 579 -50.43 43.96 -3.55
N VAL A 580 -51.01 44.96 -2.90
CA VAL A 580 -51.52 44.88 -1.53
C VAL A 580 -53.02 45.13 -1.54
N THR A 581 -53.80 44.10 -1.25
CA THR A 581 -55.27 44.15 -1.26
C THR A 581 -55.79 43.99 0.17
N ASP A 582 -56.65 44.91 0.60
CA ASP A 582 -57.53 44.68 1.74
C ASP A 582 -58.72 43.82 1.29
N ILE A 583 -58.93 42.68 1.95
CA ILE A 583 -59.97 41.71 1.64
C ILE A 583 -61.08 41.63 2.70
N ALA A 584 -61.04 42.50 3.71
CA ALA A 584 -62.11 42.68 4.69
C ALA A 584 -62.63 44.12 4.64
N GLY A 585 -63.77 44.36 5.30
CA GLY A 585 -64.39 45.67 5.33
C GLY A 585 -64.09 46.42 6.63
N GLY A 586 -63.84 47.72 6.55
CA GLY A 586 -63.80 48.63 7.70
C GLY A 586 -62.45 49.31 7.94
N ASP A 587 -61.40 48.94 7.21
CA ASP A 587 -60.05 49.45 7.38
C ASP A 587 -59.50 50.00 6.05
N ILE A 588 -58.57 50.96 6.16
CA ILE A 588 -57.80 51.47 5.03
C ILE A 588 -56.34 51.54 5.45
N GLY A 589 -55.43 51.57 4.48
CA GLY A 589 -54.01 51.73 4.79
C GLY A 589 -53.21 52.40 3.70
N VAL A 590 -51.89 52.30 3.85
CA VAL A 590 -50.91 52.87 2.94
C VAL A 590 -49.74 51.91 2.81
N LEU A 591 -49.41 51.50 1.59
CA LEU A 591 -48.09 50.95 1.27
C LEU A 591 -47.11 52.11 1.20
N LYS A 592 -46.21 52.23 2.18
CA LYS A 592 -45.26 53.35 2.26
C LYS A 592 -44.02 53.10 1.42
N LYS A 593 -43.45 51.90 1.57
CA LYS A 593 -42.21 51.52 0.89
C LYS A 593 -42.14 50.01 0.71
N TRP A 594 -41.53 49.60 -0.40
CA TRP A 594 -41.00 48.24 -0.53
C TRP A 594 -39.67 48.25 -1.30
N GLU A 595 -38.86 47.23 -1.09
CA GLU A 595 -37.51 47.15 -1.64
C GLU A 595 -37.11 45.69 -1.94
N LEU A 596 -36.50 45.47 -3.10
CA LEU A 596 -35.87 44.22 -3.48
C LEU A 596 -34.39 44.27 -3.14
N ARG A 597 -33.89 43.27 -2.42
CA ARG A 597 -32.45 43.08 -2.13
C ARG A 597 -32.00 41.76 -2.75
N LEU A 598 -31.21 41.86 -3.80
CA LEU A 598 -30.77 40.73 -4.61
C LEU A 598 -29.25 40.55 -4.51
N GLU A 599 -28.82 39.30 -4.49
CA GLU A 599 -27.43 38.92 -4.72
C GLU A 599 -27.42 37.73 -5.69
N GLY A 600 -26.75 37.92 -6.82
CA GLY A 600 -26.83 37.00 -7.93
C GLY A 600 -25.67 37.16 -8.90
N LEU A 601 -25.66 36.30 -9.91
CA LEU A 601 -24.61 36.28 -10.92
C LEU A 601 -25.09 37.02 -12.17
N VAL A 602 -24.20 37.81 -12.75
CA VAL A 602 -24.45 38.54 -14.00
C VAL A 602 -23.58 37.95 -15.10
N CYS A 603 -24.23 37.65 -16.22
CA CYS A 603 -23.55 37.22 -17.43
C CYS A 603 -23.66 38.29 -18.53
N LYS A 604 -22.56 38.55 -19.24
CA LYS A 604 -22.45 39.64 -20.25
C LYS A 604 -22.11 39.15 -21.65
#